data_AF-A0A920KX36-F1
#
_entry.id   AF-A0A920KX36-F1
#
_cell.length_a   1.000
_cell.length_b   1.000
_cell.length_c   1.000
_cell.angle_alpha   90.00
_cell.angle_beta   90.00
_cell.angle_gamma   90.00
#
_symmetry.space_group_name_H-M   'P 1'
#
loop_
_entity.id
_entity.type
_entity.pdbx_description
1 polymer ?
#
loop_
_entity_poly.entity_id
_entity_poly.type
_entity_poly.pdbx_seq_one_letter_code
_entity_poly.pdbx_strand_id
1 'polypeptide(L)'
;MYKIASKLKKRGLKSQARKYANQALSNKPSMGKAYILIAGLYADSANDCGNNQFEKQSVYWLAAQTARRAASVDPSLKKTSQKLEASYSGRAPSKTDIFTQGKAGEVITFDCWIRSSVTVPNL
;
A
#
# COMPACT_ATOMS: atom_id res chain seq x y z
N MET A 1 -1.62 19.14 -8.09
CA MET A 1 -1.63 17.68 -8.37
C MET A 1 -2.34 16.85 -7.29
N TYR A 2 -2.01 16.96 -5.99
CA TYR A 2 -2.65 16.13 -4.94
C TYR A 2 -4.19 16.21 -4.87
N LYS A 3 -4.80 17.41 -5.01
CA LYS A 3 -6.27 17.56 -5.01
C LYS A 3 -6.95 16.75 -6.12
N ILE A 4 -6.29 16.62 -7.28
CA ILE A 4 -6.79 15.83 -8.42
C ILE A 4 -6.74 14.35 -8.07
N ALA A 5 -5.63 13.87 -7.51
CA ALA A 5 -5.49 12.49 -7.03
C ALA A 5 -6.60 12.11 -6.03
N SER A 6 -6.91 13.00 -5.09
CA SER A 6 -7.98 12.79 -4.10
C SER A 6 -9.37 12.68 -4.75
N LYS A 7 -9.69 13.55 -5.72
CA LYS A 7 -10.95 13.46 -6.49
C LYS A 7 -11.04 12.16 -7.29
N LEU A 8 -9.94 11.74 -7.93
CA LEU A 8 -9.90 10.50 -8.71
C LEU A 8 -10.05 9.26 -7.83
N LYS A 9 -9.44 9.25 -6.65
CA LYS A 9 -9.63 8.18 -5.65
C LYS A 9 -11.12 8.03 -5.32
N LYS A 10 -11.82 9.14 -5.03
CA LYS A 10 -13.26 9.13 -4.73
C LYS A 10 -14.12 8.59 -5.88
N ARG A 11 -13.65 8.73 -7.13
CA ARG A 11 -14.32 8.20 -8.33
C ARG A 11 -13.95 6.75 -8.65
N GLY A 12 -13.15 6.08 -7.81
CA GLY A 12 -12.68 4.71 -8.06
C GLY A 12 -11.60 4.60 -9.14
N LEU A 13 -11.07 5.72 -9.66
CA LEU A 13 -10.06 5.72 -10.73
C LEU A 13 -8.66 5.53 -10.13
N LYS A 14 -8.38 4.33 -9.61
CA LYS A 14 -7.20 4.01 -8.78
C LYS A 14 -5.87 4.26 -9.49
N SER A 15 -5.71 3.77 -10.72
CA SER A 15 -4.48 3.93 -11.52
C SER A 15 -4.16 5.41 -11.79
N GLN A 16 -5.16 6.18 -12.21
CA GLN A 16 -5.00 7.61 -12.46
C GLN A 16 -4.74 8.40 -11.17
N ALA A 17 -5.42 8.05 -10.07
CA ALA A 17 -5.20 8.66 -8.77
C ALA A 17 -3.74 8.46 -8.31
N ARG A 18 -3.20 7.25 -8.46
CA ARG A 18 -1.79 6.96 -8.17
C ARG A 18 -0.85 7.76 -9.07
N LYS A 19 -1.12 7.85 -10.37
CA LYS A 19 -0.32 8.65 -11.31
C LYS A 19 -0.17 10.10 -10.85
N TYR A 20 -1.27 10.76 -10.51
CA TYR A 20 -1.24 12.16 -10.02
C TYR A 20 -0.64 12.29 -8.62
N ALA A 21 -0.79 11.29 -7.75
CA ALA A 21 -0.13 11.27 -6.44
C ALA A 21 1.39 11.17 -6.59
N ASN A 22 1.87 10.29 -7.47
CA ASN A 22 3.30 10.18 -7.79
C ASN A 22 3.85 11.45 -8.42
N GLN A 23 3.11 12.08 -9.35
CA GLN A 23 3.51 13.41 -9.87
C GLN A 23 3.61 14.46 -8.75
N ALA A 24 2.70 14.45 -7.77
CA ALA A 24 2.82 15.33 -6.61
C ALA A 24 4.07 15.02 -5.78
N LEU A 25 4.41 13.75 -5.61
CA LEU A 25 5.62 13.29 -4.92
C LEU A 25 6.91 13.65 -5.67
N SER A 26 6.91 13.62 -7.01
CA SER A 26 8.06 14.08 -7.81
C SER A 26 8.37 15.55 -7.57
N ASN A 27 7.35 16.38 -7.31
CA ASN A 27 7.52 17.80 -6.99
C ASN A 27 7.81 18.04 -5.50
N LYS A 28 7.18 17.27 -4.61
CA LYS A 28 7.37 17.35 -3.16
C LYS A 28 7.44 15.96 -2.54
N PRO A 29 8.65 15.37 -2.44
CA PRO A 29 8.83 14.03 -1.86
C PRO A 29 8.43 13.94 -0.39
N SER A 30 8.42 15.06 0.33
CA SER A 30 7.97 15.15 1.73
C SER A 30 6.45 15.21 1.91
N MET A 31 5.67 15.09 0.85
CA MET A 31 4.21 15.15 0.93
C MET A 31 3.61 13.83 1.47
N GLY A 32 3.63 13.63 2.79
CA GLY A 32 3.10 12.42 3.44
C GLY A 32 1.64 12.10 3.08
N LYS A 33 0.81 13.14 2.88
CA LYS A 33 -0.59 12.97 2.44
C LYS A 33 -0.72 12.19 1.13
N ALA A 34 0.23 12.36 0.20
CA ALA A 34 0.21 11.62 -1.06
C ALA A 34 0.52 10.13 -0.85
N TYR A 35 1.46 9.79 0.04
CA TYR A 35 1.72 8.40 0.43
C TYR A 35 0.52 7.76 1.13
N ILE A 36 -0.14 8.46 2.06
CA ILE A 36 -1.38 7.97 2.70
C ILE A 36 -2.45 7.67 1.65
N LEU A 37 -2.61 8.56 0.66
CA LEU A 37 -3.57 8.36 -0.42
C LEU A 37 -3.25 7.09 -1.20
N ILE A 38 -1.99 6.88 -1.59
CA ILE A 38 -1.53 5.68 -2.31
C ILE A 38 -1.72 4.41 -1.47
N ALA A 39 -1.36 4.44 -0.19
CA ALA A 39 -1.55 3.33 0.73
C ALA A 39 -3.03 2.89 0.78
N GLY A 40 -3.94 3.87 0.85
CA GLY A 40 -5.37 3.60 0.78
C GLY A 40 -5.79 2.99 -0.56
N LEU A 41 -5.27 3.46 -1.70
CA LEU A 41 -5.57 2.85 -3.00
C LEU A 41 -5.17 1.37 -3.06
N TYR A 42 -4.02 1.01 -2.48
CA TYR A 42 -3.56 -0.37 -2.41
C TYR A 42 -4.45 -1.22 -1.51
N ALA A 43 -4.75 -0.74 -0.30
CA ALA A 43 -5.65 -1.43 0.61
C ALA A 43 -7.04 -1.66 -0.01
N ASP A 44 -7.58 -0.66 -0.71
CA ASP A 44 -8.87 -0.73 -1.41
C ASP A 44 -8.85 -1.72 -2.60
N SER A 45 -7.69 -2.30 -2.95
CA SER A 45 -7.50 -3.20 -4.10
C SER A 45 -7.09 -4.62 -3.71
N ALA A 46 -6.98 -4.94 -2.42
CA ALA A 46 -6.57 -6.26 -1.97
C ALA A 46 -7.42 -7.39 -2.58
N ASN A 47 -8.74 -7.18 -2.71
CA ASN A 47 -9.64 -8.17 -3.32
C ASN A 47 -9.51 -8.27 -4.85
N ASP A 48 -9.00 -7.22 -5.50
CA ASP A 48 -8.88 -7.09 -6.95
C ASP A 48 -7.49 -7.54 -7.46
N CYS A 49 -6.58 -7.91 -6.56
CA CYS A 49 -5.16 -8.14 -6.85
C CYS A 49 -4.66 -9.42 -6.18
N GLY A 50 -4.32 -10.45 -6.95
CA GLY A 50 -3.82 -11.74 -6.46
C GLY A 50 -4.75 -12.90 -6.79
N ASN A 51 -4.18 -14.09 -6.96
CA ASN A 51 -4.92 -15.28 -7.41
C ASN A 51 -5.51 -16.09 -6.25
N ASN A 52 -4.81 -16.10 -5.11
CA ASN A 52 -5.21 -16.80 -3.89
C ASN A 52 -5.36 -15.82 -2.72
N GLN A 53 -5.93 -16.31 -1.61
CA GLN A 53 -6.16 -15.49 -0.41
C GLN A 53 -4.87 -14.87 0.14
N PHE A 54 -3.78 -15.63 0.14
CA PHE A 54 -2.49 -15.16 0.64
C PHE A 54 -1.99 -13.97 -0.16
N GLU A 55 -1.92 -14.08 -1.49
CA GLU A 55 -1.50 -12.99 -2.39
C GLU A 55 -2.40 -11.77 -2.26
N LYS A 56 -3.73 -11.96 -2.19
CA LYS A 56 -4.69 -10.87 -1.97
C LYS A 56 -4.41 -10.12 -0.69
N GLN A 57 -4.16 -10.85 0.40
CA GLN A 57 -3.80 -10.25 1.68
C GLN A 57 -2.40 -9.62 1.64
N SER A 58 -1.45 -10.15 0.87
CA SER A 58 -0.10 -9.58 0.75
C SER A 58 -0.09 -8.15 0.21
N VAL A 59 -1.13 -7.73 -0.53
CA VAL A 59 -1.32 -6.32 -0.93
C VAL A 59 -1.35 -5.38 0.29
N TYR A 60 -1.85 -5.85 1.44
CA TYR A 60 -1.83 -5.07 2.67
C TYR A 60 -0.43 -4.81 3.23
N TRP A 61 0.57 -5.67 2.95
CA TRP A 61 1.97 -5.35 3.27
C TRP A 61 2.45 -4.15 2.46
N LEU A 62 2.14 -4.09 1.16
CA LEU A 62 2.49 -2.94 0.32
C LEU A 62 1.80 -1.66 0.82
N ALA A 63 0.52 -1.76 1.20
CA ALA A 63 -0.21 -0.65 1.80
C ALA A 63 0.41 -0.19 3.13
N ALA A 64 0.76 -1.12 4.02
CA ALA A 64 1.40 -0.84 5.31
C ALA A 64 2.76 -0.16 5.14
N GLN A 65 3.61 -0.67 4.25
CA GLN A 65 4.92 -0.07 3.95
C GLN A 65 4.78 1.35 3.38
N THR A 66 3.79 1.57 2.51
CA THR A 66 3.51 2.90 1.95
C THR A 66 3.01 3.87 3.04
N ALA A 67 2.14 3.41 3.94
CA ALA A 67 1.68 4.20 5.08
C ALA A 67 2.84 4.53 6.04
N ARG A 68 3.71 3.56 6.32
CA ARG A 68 4.93 3.78 7.13
C ARG A 68 5.82 4.85 6.51
N ARG A 69 6.02 4.83 5.19
CA ARG A 69 6.79 5.85 4.48
C ARG A 69 6.21 7.26 4.67
N ALA A 70 4.88 7.38 4.72
CA ALA A 70 4.23 8.67 5.00
C ALA A 70 4.66 9.26 6.34
N ALA A 71 4.76 8.43 7.39
CA ALA A 71 5.22 8.86 8.71
C ALA A 71 6.69 9.32 8.70
N SER A 72 7.54 8.67 7.91
CA SER A 72 8.96 9.00 7.81
C SER A 72 9.22 10.33 7.10
N VAL A 73 8.42 10.67 6.08
CA VAL A 73 8.62 11.87 5.27
C VAL A 73 7.82 13.08 5.77
N ASP A 74 6.77 12.84 6.55
CA ASP A 74 5.92 13.87 7.14
C ASP A 74 5.56 13.51 8.60
N PRO A 75 6.40 13.92 9.58
CA PRO A 75 6.19 13.61 10.98
C PRO A 75 4.85 14.13 11.54
N SER A 76 4.25 15.17 10.93
CA SER A 76 2.94 15.68 11.36
C SER A 76 1.82 14.65 11.16
N LEU A 77 2.02 13.72 10.23
CA LEU A 77 1.09 12.63 9.94
C LEU A 77 1.45 11.33 10.66
N LYS A 78 2.45 11.31 11.55
CA LYS A 78 2.96 10.10 12.18
C LYS A 78 1.85 9.28 12.85
N LYS A 79 1.01 9.92 13.68
CA LYS A 79 -0.09 9.25 14.38
C LYS A 79 -1.10 8.59 13.43
N THR A 80 -1.53 9.32 12.40
CA THR A 80 -2.47 8.80 11.39
C THR A 80 -1.84 7.67 10.57
N SER A 81 -0.59 7.86 10.16
CA SER A 81 0.16 6.90 9.33
C SER A 81 0.43 5.60 10.08
N GLN A 82 0.80 5.67 11.36
CA GLN A 82 0.97 4.50 12.23
C GLN A 82 -0.34 3.77 12.46
N LYS A 83 -1.47 4.49 12.62
CA LYS A 83 -2.79 3.85 12.72
C LYS A 83 -3.16 3.09 11.45
N LEU A 84 -2.88 3.67 10.28
CA LEU A 84 -3.12 3.03 8.99
C LEU A 84 -2.19 1.82 8.79
N GLU A 85 -0.91 1.98 9.09
CA GLU A 85 0.07 0.91 9.03
C GLU A 85 -0.34 -0.27 9.92
N ALA A 86 -0.69 -0.04 11.19
CA ALA A 86 -1.18 -1.08 12.08
C ALA A 86 -2.44 -1.76 11.54
N SER A 87 -3.39 -0.99 11.01
CA SER A 87 -4.62 -1.52 10.41
C SER A 87 -4.36 -2.38 9.18
N TYR A 88 -3.38 -2.02 8.34
CA TYR A 88 -3.04 -2.79 7.14
C TYR A 88 -2.22 -4.02 7.51
N SER A 89 -1.21 -3.88 8.37
CA SER A 89 -0.42 -5.01 8.86
C SER A 89 -1.29 -6.08 9.53
N GLY A 90 -2.33 -5.68 10.28
CA GLY A 90 -3.27 -6.62 10.88
C GLY A 90 -4.19 -7.37 9.90
N ARG A 91 -4.26 -6.95 8.63
CA ARG A 91 -5.01 -7.62 7.56
C ARG A 91 -4.11 -8.38 6.59
N ALA A 92 -2.82 -8.14 6.65
CA ALA A 92 -1.83 -8.84 5.86
C ALA A 92 -1.62 -10.27 6.43
N PRO A 93 -1.00 -11.19 5.67
CA PRO A 93 -0.76 -12.54 6.16
C PRO A 93 0.06 -12.53 7.45
N SER A 94 -0.36 -13.36 8.41
CA SER A 94 0.30 -13.53 9.69
C SER A 94 1.55 -14.37 9.58
N LYS A 95 2.32 -14.46 10.66
CA LYS A 95 3.49 -15.35 10.73
C LYS A 95 3.12 -16.82 10.46
N THR A 96 1.98 -17.26 11.00
CA THR A 96 1.46 -18.61 10.78
C THR A 96 1.12 -18.82 9.31
N ASP A 97 0.49 -17.85 8.65
CA ASP A 97 0.16 -17.95 7.22
C ASP A 97 1.42 -18.05 6.35
N ILE A 98 2.44 -17.25 6.65
CA ILE A 98 3.74 -17.32 5.95
C ILE A 98 4.37 -18.71 6.11
N PHE A 99 4.37 -19.25 7.33
CA PHE A 99 4.91 -20.58 7.62
C PHE A 99 4.14 -21.68 6.89
N THR A 100 2.80 -21.65 6.95
CA THR A 100 1.94 -22.64 6.26
C THR A 100 2.11 -22.61 4.76
N GLN A 101 2.30 -21.42 4.16
CA GLN A 101 2.53 -21.30 2.73
C GLN A 101 3.97 -21.64 2.32
N GLY A 102 4.93 -21.64 3.26
CA GLY A 102 6.35 -21.90 2.97
C GLY A 102 7.00 -20.83 2.08
N LYS A 103 6.43 -19.62 2.03
CA LYS A 103 6.81 -18.55 1.10
C LYS A 103 7.71 -17.47 1.70
N ALA A 104 8.34 -17.73 2.84
CA ALA A 104 9.21 -16.75 3.50
C ALA A 104 10.34 -16.30 2.54
N GLY A 105 10.53 -14.99 2.40
CA GLY A 105 11.54 -14.40 1.50
C GLY A 105 11.16 -14.38 0.01
N GLU A 106 10.03 -14.98 -0.38
CA GLU A 106 9.56 -14.95 -1.77
C GLU A 106 9.08 -13.54 -2.16
N VAL A 107 9.21 -13.20 -3.44
CA VAL A 107 8.68 -11.95 -3.99
C VAL A 107 7.34 -12.24 -4.65
N ILE A 108 6.27 -11.68 -4.07
CA ILE A 108 4.93 -11.74 -4.66
C ILE A 108 4.79 -10.55 -5.62
N THR A 109 4.47 -10.84 -6.88
CA THR A 109 4.20 -9.83 -7.90
C THR A 109 2.70 -9.66 -8.09
N PHE A 110 2.22 -8.42 -8.13
CA PHE A 110 0.82 -8.09 -8.35
C PHE A 110 0.60 -7.65 -9.81
N ASP A 111 0.00 -8.52 -10.62
CA ASP A 111 -0.25 -8.27 -12.04
C ASP A 111 -1.46 -7.36 -12.32
N CYS A 112 -2.20 -6.99 -11.27
CA CYS A 112 -3.30 -6.05 -11.35
C CYS A 112 -2.80 -4.61 -11.67
N TRP A 113 -3.71 -3.63 -11.66
CA TRP A 113 -3.38 -2.22 -11.92
C TRP A 113 -2.22 -1.67 -11.07
N ILE A 114 -1.95 -2.27 -9.91
CA ILE A 114 -0.84 -1.93 -9.04
C ILE A 114 0.50 -2.18 -9.75
N ARG A 115 0.71 -3.30 -10.46
CA ARG A 115 1.98 -3.62 -11.13
C ARG A 115 3.20 -3.35 -10.24
N SER A 116 3.16 -3.89 -9.02
CA SER A 116 4.21 -3.77 -8.01
C SER A 116 4.43 -5.14 -7.39
N SER A 117 5.53 -5.29 -6.67
CA SER A 117 5.78 -6.50 -5.88
C SER A 117 5.93 -6.17 -4.39
N VAL A 118 5.86 -7.21 -3.57
CA VAL A 118 6.22 -7.18 -2.16
C VAL A 118 7.00 -8.43 -1.80
N THR A 119 8.01 -8.27 -0.96
CA THR A 119 8.76 -9.40 -0.40
C THR A 119 8.06 -9.91 0.85
N VAL A 120 7.83 -11.22 0.92
CA VAL A 120 7.30 -11.89 2.10
C VAL A 120 8.32 -11.75 3.23
N PRO A 121 7.94 -11.26 4.42
CA PRO A 121 8.85 -11.14 5.55
C PRO A 121 9.49 -12.48 5.93
N ASN A 122 10.80 -12.46 6.18
CA ASN A 122 11.48 -13.57 6.83
C ASN A 122 11.05 -13.63 8.30
N LEU A 123 10.70 -14.84 8.77
CA LEU A 123 10.29 -15.10 10.15
C LEU A 123 11.50 -15.23 11.08
#